data_AF-A0A6A4J7H2-F1
#
_entry.id   AF-A0A6A4J7H2-F1
#
_cell.length_a   1.000
_cell.length_b   1.000
_cell.length_c   1.000
_cell.angle_alpha   90.00
_cell.angle_beta   90.00
_cell.angle_gamma   90.00
#
_symmetry.space_group_name_H-M   'P 1'
#
loop_
_entity.id
_entity.type
_entity.pdbx_description
1 polymer ?
#
loop_
_entity_poly.entity_id
_entity_poly.type
_entity_poly.pdbx_seq_one_letter_code
_entity_poly.pdbx_strand_id
1 'polypeptide(L)'
;MPISVYFKTPLTDLLGPTINFQMSPCMNMEMRAINCLEAYGEEMAQKKCKDMLEDLYECVTKTKQMERVYQMRSERLRQIRRGLRSDPYADGPEKDSFISYGMGENMD
;
A
#
# COMPACT_ATOMS: atom_id res chain seq x y z
N MET A 1 2.21 -12.22 -7.09
CA MET A 1 3.66 -12.30 -7.32
C MET A 1 4.01 -13.76 -7.56
N PRO A 2 4.53 -14.16 -8.73
CA PRO A 2 4.86 -15.56 -8.96
C PRO A 2 6.18 -15.88 -8.24
N ILE A 3 6.10 -16.64 -7.14
CA ILE A 3 7.25 -17.20 -6.42
C ILE A 3 7.45 -18.65 -6.87
N SER A 4 7.36 -18.91 -8.17
CA SER A 4 7.86 -20.16 -8.72
C SER A 4 9.03 -19.91 -9.64
N VAL A 5 10.20 -20.25 -9.12
CA VAL A 5 11.41 -20.40 -9.92
C VAL A 5 11.30 -21.73 -10.66
N TYR A 6 10.44 -21.79 -11.68
CA TYR A 6 10.33 -22.96 -12.56
C TYR A 6 11.63 -23.21 -13.34
N PHE A 7 12.45 -22.16 -13.54
CA PHE A 7 13.76 -22.24 -14.18
C PHE A 7 14.87 -21.79 -13.23
N LYS A 8 15.56 -22.75 -12.61
CA LYS A 8 16.75 -22.48 -11.80
C LYS A 8 17.97 -22.31 -12.71
N THR A 9 18.39 -21.06 -12.87
CA THR A 9 19.62 -20.68 -13.60
C THR A 9 20.49 -19.79 -12.70
N PRO A 10 21.82 -19.71 -12.93
CA PRO A 10 22.67 -18.80 -12.18
C PRO A 10 22.24 -17.33 -12.28
N LEU A 11 21.61 -16.94 -13.39
CA LEU A 11 21.02 -15.60 -13.58
C LEU A 11 19.82 -15.37 -12.66
N THR A 12 18.90 -16.33 -12.57
CA THR A 12 17.72 -16.22 -11.68
C THR A 12 18.10 -16.30 -10.19
N ASP A 13 19.19 -16.98 -9.85
CA ASP A 13 19.69 -17.06 -8.47
C ASP A 13 20.35 -15.72 -8.04
N LEU A 14 21.06 -15.07 -8.97
CA LEU A 14 21.71 -13.79 -8.72
C LEU A 14 20.72 -12.61 -8.71
N LEU A 15 19.70 -12.64 -9.58
CA LEU A 15 18.76 -11.53 -9.78
C LEU A 15 17.40 -11.75 -9.07
N GLY A 16 17.06 -12.97 -8.68
CA GLY A 16 15.78 -13.29 -8.01
C GLY A 16 15.49 -12.49 -6.73
N PRO A 17 16.48 -12.27 -5.84
CA PRO A 17 16.28 -11.50 -4.61
C PRO A 17 16.10 -9.98 -4.80
N THR A 18 16.32 -9.45 -6.01
CA THR A 18 16.36 -8.00 -6.26
C THR A 18 15.01 -7.31 -6.21
N ILE A 19 13.91 -8.08 -6.32
CA ILE A 19 12.54 -7.56 -6.32
C ILE A 19 11.93 -7.86 -4.95
N ASN A 20 12.24 -7.02 -3.96
CA ASN A 20 11.67 -7.11 -2.61
C ASN A 20 11.20 -5.72 -2.13
N PHE A 21 10.30 -5.71 -1.14
CA PHE A 21 9.69 -4.51 -0.57
C PHE A 21 10.15 -4.25 0.88
N GLN A 22 11.27 -4.83 1.28
CA GLN A 22 11.78 -4.83 2.67
C GLN A 22 12.16 -3.44 3.17
N MET A 23 12.50 -2.49 2.30
CA MET A 23 12.77 -1.09 2.67
C MET A 23 11.60 -0.14 2.38
N SER A 24 10.43 -0.68 2.03
CA SER A 24 9.23 0.10 1.72
C SER A 24 8.25 0.08 2.89
N PRO A 25 7.26 0.99 2.92
CA PRO A 25 6.15 0.90 3.88
C PRO A 25 5.36 -0.41 3.78
N CYS A 26 5.51 -1.17 2.70
CA CYS A 26 4.85 -2.46 2.48
C CYS A 26 5.60 -3.66 3.08
N MET A 27 6.78 -3.47 3.69
CA MET A 27 7.61 -4.52 4.29
C MET A 27 6.80 -5.47 5.19
N ASN A 28 5.98 -4.92 6.09
CA ASN A 28 5.21 -5.73 7.04
C ASN A 28 4.15 -6.61 6.35
N MET A 29 3.57 -6.13 5.24
CA MET A 29 2.60 -6.90 4.45
C MET A 29 3.31 -7.98 3.64
N GLU A 30 4.48 -7.67 3.08
CA GLU A 30 5.33 -8.62 2.38
C GLU A 30 5.74 -9.77 3.30
N MET A 31 6.24 -9.47 4.51
CA MET A 31 6.63 -10.49 5.49
C MET A 31 5.47 -11.41 5.87
N ARG A 32 4.25 -10.88 6.05
CA ARG A 32 3.06 -11.72 6.33
C ARG A 32 2.70 -12.62 5.16
N ALA A 33 2.73 -12.08 3.94
CA ALA A 33 2.43 -12.84 2.73
C ALA A 33 3.45 -13.96 2.51
N ILE A 34 4.74 -13.68 2.68
CA ILE A 34 5.83 -14.65 2.55
C ILE A 34 5.70 -15.75 3.61
N ASN A 35 5.48 -15.40 4.88
CA ASN A 35 5.30 -16.41 5.94
C ASN A 35 4.14 -17.36 5.65
N CYS A 36 3.03 -16.88 5.07
CA CYS A 36 1.93 -17.74 4.67
C CYS A 36 2.29 -18.63 3.46
N LEU A 37 3.01 -18.07 2.48
CA LEU A 37 3.50 -18.81 1.32
C LEU A 37 4.47 -19.93 1.73
N GLU A 38 5.36 -19.67 2.68
CA GLU A 38 6.28 -20.66 3.25
C GLU A 38 5.55 -21.78 3.99
N ALA A 39 4.47 -21.45 4.71
CA ALA A 39 3.68 -22.43 5.46
C ALA A 39 2.85 -23.36 4.56
N TYR A 40 2.27 -22.86 3.46
CA TYR A 40 1.34 -23.63 2.63
C TYR A 40 1.90 -24.07 1.27
N GLY A 41 3.00 -23.49 0.81
CA GLY A 41 3.51 -23.69 -0.55
C GLY A 41 2.66 -23.00 -1.61
N GLU A 42 3.18 -22.92 -2.84
CA GLU A 42 2.61 -22.11 -3.91
C GLU A 42 1.17 -22.49 -4.30
N GLU A 43 0.90 -23.79 -4.49
CA GLU A 43 -0.40 -24.26 -4.98
C GLU A 43 -1.54 -23.90 -4.03
N MET A 44 -1.32 -24.06 -2.72
CA MET A 44 -2.33 -23.79 -1.70
C MET A 44 -2.36 -22.31 -1.31
N ALA A 45 -1.24 -21.59 -1.44
CA ALA A 45 -1.15 -20.18 -1.07
C ALA A 45 -2.10 -19.29 -1.89
N GLN A 46 -2.36 -19.62 -3.16
CA GLN A 46 -3.33 -18.85 -3.96
C GLN A 46 -4.74 -18.85 -3.35
N LYS A 47 -5.11 -19.90 -2.61
CA LYS A 47 -6.40 -20.00 -1.93
C LYS A 47 -6.34 -19.56 -0.48
N LYS A 48 -5.27 -19.94 0.24
CA LYS A 48 -5.14 -19.74 1.70
C LYS A 48 -4.56 -18.37 2.05
N CYS A 49 -3.66 -17.84 1.24
CA CYS A 49 -2.95 -16.59 1.46
C CYS A 49 -3.47 -15.44 0.58
N LYS A 50 -4.64 -15.63 -0.05
CA LYS A 50 -5.21 -14.70 -1.03
C LYS A 50 -5.29 -13.27 -0.50
N ASP A 51 -5.87 -13.08 0.67
CA ASP A 51 -6.08 -11.75 1.25
C ASP A 51 -4.76 -11.03 1.51
N MET A 52 -3.76 -11.72 2.07
CA MET A 52 -2.42 -11.17 2.31
C MET A 52 -1.70 -10.79 1.02
N LEU A 53 -1.87 -11.59 -0.04
CA LEU A 53 -1.29 -11.30 -1.35
C LEU A 53 -2.00 -10.13 -2.03
N GLU A 54 -3.32 -10.02 -1.89
CA GLU A 54 -4.10 -8.89 -2.41
C GLU A 54 -3.76 -7.59 -1.68
N ASP A 55 -3.57 -7.64 -0.36
CA ASP A 55 -3.16 -6.48 0.44
C ASP A 55 -1.76 -6.00 0.06
N LEU A 56 -0.81 -6.91 -0.13
CA LEU A 56 0.53 -6.56 -0.62
C LEU A 56 0.45 -5.95 -2.03
N TYR A 57 -0.35 -6.54 -2.92
CA TYR A 57 -0.54 -6.01 -4.27
C TYR A 57 -1.18 -4.62 -4.25
N GLU A 58 -2.17 -4.39 -3.38
CA GLU A 58 -2.76 -3.06 -3.15
C GLU A 58 -1.70 -2.09 -2.63
N CYS A 59 -0.87 -2.51 -1.67
CA CYS A 59 0.13 -1.64 -1.08
C CYS A 59 1.17 -1.17 -2.10
N VAL A 60 1.56 -2.04 -3.03
CA VAL A 60 2.53 -1.73 -4.09
C VAL A 60 1.90 -0.89 -5.21
N THR A 61 0.68 -1.21 -5.62
CA THR A 61 0.05 -0.58 -6.80
C THR A 61 -0.82 0.64 -6.47
N LYS A 62 -1.27 0.78 -5.22
CA LYS A 62 -2.16 1.83 -4.71
C LYS A 62 -3.47 2.00 -5.48
N THR A 63 -3.91 0.98 -6.20
CA THR A 63 -5.07 1.02 -7.10
C THR A 63 -6.36 1.40 -6.36
N LYS A 64 -6.72 0.64 -5.32
CA LYS A 64 -7.93 0.87 -4.52
C LYS A 64 -7.86 2.21 -3.77
N GLN A 65 -6.70 2.54 -3.18
CA GLN A 65 -6.50 3.84 -2.52
C GLN A 65 -6.75 5.02 -3.48
N MET A 66 -6.19 4.98 -4.69
CA MET A 66 -6.33 6.05 -5.68
C MET A 66 -7.76 6.19 -6.17
N GLU A 67 -8.44 5.07 -6.43
CA GLU A 67 -9.85 5.08 -6.82
C GLU A 67 -10.73 5.72 -5.73
N ARG A 68 -10.49 5.37 -4.46
CA ARG A 68 -11.18 5.98 -3.33
C ARG A 68 -10.96 7.49 -3.28
N VAL A 69 -9.72 7.96 -3.44
CA VAL A 69 -9.40 9.39 -3.46
C VAL A 69 -10.11 10.10 -4.61
N TYR A 70 -10.16 9.49 -5.78
CA TYR A 70 -10.86 10.03 -6.95
C TYR A 70 -12.36 10.19 -6.68
N GLN A 71 -13.02 9.16 -6.15
CA GLN A 71 -14.44 9.19 -5.81
C GLN A 71 -14.76 10.24 -4.72
N MET A 72 -13.93 10.34 -3.69
CA MET A 72 -14.08 11.37 -2.66
C MET A 72 -13.94 12.78 -3.26
N ARG A 73 -13.01 12.98 -4.20
CA ARG A 73 -12.82 14.26 -4.90
C ARG A 73 -14.01 14.58 -5.81
N SER A 74 -14.55 13.62 -6.55
CA SER A 74 -15.68 13.85 -7.45
C SER A 74 -16.94 14.25 -6.67
N GLU A 75 -17.22 13.58 -5.56
CA GLU A 75 -18.36 13.93 -4.70
C GLU A 75 -18.19 15.29 -4.04
N ARG A 76 -16.98 15.64 -3.59
CA ARG A 76 -16.68 17.00 -3.08
C ARG A 76 -16.96 18.07 -4.13
N LEU A 77 -16.47 17.90 -5.36
CA LEU A 77 -16.69 18.87 -6.45
C LEU A 77 -18.17 18.98 -6.82
N ARG A 78 -18.91 17.86 -6.76
CA ARG A 78 -20.36 17.84 -6.95
C ARG A 78 -21.09 18.65 -5.88
N GLN A 79 -20.69 18.56 -4.61
CA GLN A 79 -21.27 19.33 -3.51
C GLN A 79 -21.01 20.83 -3.65
N ILE A 80 -19.79 21.22 -4.02
CA ILE A 80 -19.41 22.63 -4.27
C ILE A 80 -20.22 23.21 -5.44
N ARG A 81 -20.33 22.46 -6.56
CA ARG A 81 -21.12 22.90 -7.72
C ARG A 81 -22.59 23.11 -7.39
N ARG A 82 -23.14 22.33 -6.45
CA ARG A 82 -24.52 22.45 -5.97
C ARG A 82 -24.70 23.53 -4.90
N GLY A 83 -23.63 24.18 -4.46
CA GLY A 83 -23.66 25.16 -3.37
C GLY A 83 -23.96 24.55 -1.99
N LEU A 84 -23.89 23.21 -1.84
CA LEU A 84 -24.09 22.53 -0.56
C LEU A 84 -22.88 22.68 0.38
N ARG A 85 -21.74 23.08 -0.17
CA ARG A 85 -20.48 23.24 0.54
C ARG A 85 -19.76 24.48 -0.01
N SER A 86 -19.38 25.40 0.89
CA SER A 86 -18.63 26.62 0.56
C SER A 86 -17.18 26.31 0.22
N ASP A 87 -16.51 25.56 1.10
CA ASP A 87 -15.05 25.43 1.07
C ASP A 87 -14.59 24.07 0.56
N PRO A 88 -13.58 24.00 -0.33
CA PRO A 88 -13.15 22.75 -0.92
C PRO A 88 -12.50 21.79 0.10
N TYR A 89 -11.85 22.31 1.14
CA TYR A 89 -11.21 21.50 2.17
C TYR A 89 -11.66 21.98 3.55
N ALA A 90 -11.48 21.14 4.57
CA ALA A 90 -11.60 21.61 5.95
C ALA A 90 -10.41 22.51 6.26
N ASP A 91 -10.62 23.49 7.13
CA ASP A 91 -9.52 24.31 7.62
C ASP A 91 -8.46 23.42 8.25
N GLY A 92 -7.19 23.80 8.04
CA GLY A 92 -6.07 23.14 8.69
C GLY A 92 -6.21 23.24 10.21
N PRO A 93 -5.56 22.34 10.95
CA PRO A 93 -5.56 22.43 12.40
C PRO A 93 -4.90 23.76 12.85
N GLU A 94 -5.30 24.27 14.01
CA GLU A 94 -4.75 25.52 14.56
C GLU A 94 -3.23 25.40 14.77
N LYS A 95 -2.50 26.52 14.62
CA LYS A 95 -1.03 26.55 14.56
C LYS A 95 -0.34 25.99 15.82
N ASP A 96 -1.05 25.89 16.95
CA ASP A 96 -0.53 25.35 18.22
C ASP A 96 -1.13 23.99 18.61
N SER A 97 -1.89 23.35 17.72
CA SER A 97 -2.39 22.00 17.99
C SER A 97 -1.25 20.99 17.98
N PHE A 98 -1.27 20.00 18.89
CA PHE A 98 -0.23 18.96 19.02
C PHE A 98 0.16 18.25 17.71
N ILE A 99 -0.73 18.27 16.71
CA ILE A 99 -0.51 17.69 15.37
C ILE A 99 0.44 18.54 14.51
N SER A 100 0.53 19.86 14.70
CA SER A 100 1.41 20.74 13.91
C SER A 100 2.90 20.57 14.26
N TYR A 101 3.22 20.14 15.49
CA TYR A 101 4.60 19.99 15.98
C TYR A 101 5.25 18.63 15.62
N GLY A 102 4.46 17.62 15.22
CA GLY A 102 4.96 16.28 14.90
C GLY A 102 5.67 16.13 13.54
N MET A 103 5.76 17.19 12.73
CA MET A 103 6.51 17.20 11.46
C MET A 103 7.91 17.83 11.58
N GLY A 104 8.42 18.04 12.80
CA GLY A 104 9.78 18.55 13.06
C GLY A 104 10.72 17.59 13.79
N GLU A 105 10.23 16.56 14.47
CA GLU A 105 11.05 15.73 15.38
C GLU A 105 11.61 14.45 14.72
N ASN A 106 12.17 14.55 13.51
CA ASN A 106 13.07 13.53 12.96
C ASN A 106 14.19 14.18 12.13
N MET A 107 14.84 15.18 12.72
CA MET A 107 16.15 15.67 12.28
C MET A 107 17.00 15.86 13.54
N ASP A 108 17.36 14.73 14.14
CA ASP A 108 18.63 14.40 14.82
C ASP A 108 18.59 12.94 15.31
#